data_AF-A0A835S5D6-F1
#
_entry.id   AF-A0A835S5D6-F1
#
_cell.length_a   1.000
_cell.length_b   1.000
_cell.length_c   1.000
_cell.angle_alpha   90.00
_cell.angle_beta   90.00
_cell.angle_gamma   90.00
#
_symmetry.space_group_name_H-M   'P 1'
#
loop_
_entity.id
_entity.type
_entity.pdbx_description
1 polymer ?
#
loop_
_entity_poly.entity_id
_entity_poly.type
_entity_poly.pdbx_seq_one_letter_code
_entity_poly.pdbx_strand_id
1 'polypeptide(L)' 'MLANLLNFMKAKFTSSCVSCGDEIKRGKEITKDTSGKWVHKHCASETVDLP' A
#
# COMPACT_ATOMS: atom_id res chain seq x y z
N MET A 1 -19.56 8.29 7.62
CA MET A 1 -18.50 9.30 7.89
C MET A 1 -17.33 8.57 8.53
N LEU A 2 -16.09 8.61 8.07
CA LEU A 2 -15.39 9.38 7.04
C LEU A 2 -14.13 8.59 6.68
N ALA A 3 -13.73 8.68 5.41
CA ALA A 3 -12.35 8.62 4.96
C ALA A 3 -11.51 7.38 5.34
N ASN A 4 -11.76 6.24 4.68
CA ASN A 4 -10.61 5.53 4.10
C ASN A 4 -10.24 6.27 2.80
N LEU A 5 -9.75 7.51 2.97
CA LEU A 5 -8.95 8.16 1.94
C LEU A 5 -7.72 7.28 1.87
N LEU A 6 -7.71 6.31 0.95
CA LEU A 6 -6.57 5.45 0.71
C LEU A 6 -5.39 6.38 0.43
N ASN A 7 -4.57 6.62 1.46
CA ASN A 7 -3.44 7.54 1.43
C ASN A 7 -2.30 6.81 0.71
N PHE A 8 -2.50 6.61 -0.59
CA PHE A 8 -1.46 6.15 -1.47
C PHE A 8 -0.45 7.27 -1.66
N MET A 9 0.82 6.93 -1.54
CA MET A 9 1.92 7.82 -1.82
C MET A 9 2.80 7.18 -2.90
N LYS A 10 3.50 8.01 -3.68
CA LYS A 10 4.56 7.50 -4.55
C LYS A 10 5.79 7.17 -3.71
N ALA A 11 6.31 5.95 -3.86
CA ALA A 11 7.52 5.51 -3.18
C ALA A 11 8.68 6.46 -3.48
N LYS A 12 9.31 7.01 -2.44
CA LYS A 12 10.52 7.84 -2.56
C LYS A 12 11.80 7.01 -2.39
N PHE A 13 11.66 5.74 -2.05
CA PHE A 13 12.72 4.78 -1.79
C PHE A 13 12.47 3.49 -2.57
N THR A 14 13.49 2.63 -2.65
CA THR A 14 13.37 1.25 -3.07
C THR A 14 13.25 0.37 -1.83
N SER A 15 12.26 -0.51 -1.77
CA SER A 15 12.08 -1.47 -0.67
C SER A 15 11.44 -2.75 -1.17
N SER A 16 11.40 -3.82 -0.39
CA SER A 16 10.66 -5.02 -0.75
C SER A 16 9.23 -4.94 -0.20
N CYS A 17 8.24 -5.27 -1.02
CA CYS A 17 6.85 -5.40 -0.58
C CYS A 17 6.73 -6.67 0.26
N VAL A 18 6.28 -6.52 1.51
CA VAL A 18 6.14 -7.67 2.43
C VAL A 18 4.96 -8.58 2.10
N SER A 19 4.05 -8.14 1.22
CA SER A 19 2.85 -8.88 0.83
C SER A 19 3.07 -9.78 -0.39
N CYS A 20 3.77 -9.30 -1.43
CA CYS A 20 4.08 -10.09 -2.62
C CYS A 20 5.56 -10.50 -2.75
N GLY A 21 6.46 -9.93 -1.97
CA GLY A 21 7.92 -10.16 -2.06
C GLY A 21 8.62 -9.36 -3.15
N ASP A 22 7.88 -8.73 -4.09
CA ASP A 22 8.46 -7.92 -5.16
C ASP A 22 9.05 -6.59 -4.68
N GLU A 23 9.95 -6.04 -5.50
CA GLU A 23 10.54 -4.72 -5.26
C GLU A 23 9.50 -3.59 -5.47
N ILE A 24 9.35 -2.75 -4.46
CA ILE A 24 8.79 -1.40 -4.53
C ILE A 24 9.85 -0.50 -5.15
N LYS A 25 9.59 -0.04 -6.37
CA LYS A 25 10.43 0.93 -7.07
C LYS A 25 10.00 2.37 -6.74
N ARG A 26 10.96 3.29 -6.75
CA ARG A 26 10.69 4.74 -6.63
C ARG A 26 9.67 5.16 -7.70
N GLY A 27 8.72 6.00 -7.31
CA GLY A 27 7.65 6.50 -8.16
C GLY A 27 6.41 5.60 -8.27
N LYS A 28 6.45 4.35 -7.78
CA LYS A 28 5.29 3.46 -7.75
C LYS A 28 4.36 3.80 -6.58
N GLU A 29 3.06 3.56 -6.77
CA GLU A 29 2.06 3.75 -5.73
C GLU A 29 2.21 2.69 -4.62
N ILE A 30 2.40 3.18 -3.40
CA ILE A 30 2.50 2.37 -2.19
C ILE A 30 1.54 2.88 -1.13
N THR A 31 1.21 2.01 -0.19
CA THR A 31 0.48 2.34 1.02
C THR A 31 1.07 1.57 2.19
N LYS A 32 0.61 1.88 3.40
CA LYS A 32 0.94 1.09 4.58
C LYS A 32 -0.12 0.00 4.78
N ASP A 33 0.32 -1.20 5.11
CA ASP A 33 -0.55 -2.25 5.63
C ASP A 33 -0.99 -1.95 7.07
N THR A 34 -1.82 -2.81 7.65
CA THR A 34 -2.31 -2.67 9.04
C THR A 34 -1.19 -2.70 10.08
N SER A 35 -0.04 -3.29 9.75
CA SER A 35 1.20 -3.33 10.55
C SER A 35 2.09 -2.09 10.34
N GLY A 36 1.68 -1.15 9.48
CA GLY A 36 2.43 0.06 9.18
C GLY A 36 3.62 -0.11 8.23
N LYS A 37 3.78 -1.28 7.59
CA LYS A 37 4.84 -1.56 6.61
C LYS A 37 4.38 -1.15 5.22
N TRP A 38 5.33 -0.71 4.40
CA TRP A 38 5.05 -0.30 3.03
C TRP A 38 4.80 -1.51 2.13
N VAL A 39 3.68 -1.48 1.45
CA VAL A 39 3.25 -2.46 0.45
C VAL A 39 2.79 -1.73 -0.81
N HIS A 40 2.77 -2.41 -1.96
CA HIS A 40 2.14 -1.82 -3.15
C HIS A 40 0.68 -1.52 -2.88
N LYS A 41 0.13 -0.51 -3.57
CA LYS A 41 -1.30 -0.16 -3.50
C LYS A 41 -2.22 -1.37 -3.64
N HIS A 42 -1.91 -2.27 -4.57
CA HIS A 42 -2.71 -3.46 -4.87
C HIS A 42 -2.47 -4.62 -3.88
N CYS A 43 -1.38 -4.53 -3.11
CA CYS A 43 -0.99 -5.53 -2.12
C CYS A 43 -1.51 -5.21 -0.71
N ALA A 44 -1.95 -3.98 -0.49
CA ALA A 44 -2.79 -3.68 0.66
C ALA A 44 -4.17 -4.25 0.38
N SER A 45 -4.52 -5.31 1.11
CA SER A 45 -5.85 -5.90 1.08
C SER A 45 -6.88 -4.79 1.33
N GLU A 46 -7.58 -4.39 0.27
CA GLU A 46 -8.75 -3.54 0.42
C GLU A 46 -9.81 -4.41 1.09
N THR A 47 -10.10 -4.17 2.36
CA THR A 47 -11.38 -4.59 2.95
C THR A 47 -12.45 -3.73 2.28
N VAL A 48 -12.84 -4.11 1.06
CA VAL A 48 -14.08 -3.64 0.45
C VAL A 48 -15.21 -4.35 1.16
N ASP A 49 -15.65 -3.78 2.28
CA ASP A 49 -16.96 -4.11 2.85
C ASP A 49 -18.03 -3.64 1.86
N LEU A 50 -18.52 -4.56 1.03
CA LEU A 50 -19.70 -4.40 0.20
C LEU A 50 -20.94 -4.70 1.03
N PRO A 51 -21.83 -3.72 1.24
CA PRO A 51 -23.27 -3.95 1.24
C PRO A 51 -24.00 -3.24 0.09
#